data_AF-A0A0A6D078-F1
#
_entry.id   AF-A0A0A6D078-F1
#
_cell.length_a   1.000
_cell.length_b   1.000
_cell.length_c   1.000
_cell.angle_alpha   90.00
_cell.angle_beta   90.00
_cell.angle_gamma   90.00
#
_symmetry.space_group_name_H-M   'P 1'
#
loop_
_entity.id
_entity.type
_entity.pdbx_description
1 polymer ?
#
loop_
_entity_poly.entity_id
_entity_poly.type
_entity_poly.pdbx_seq_one_letter_code
_entity_poly.pdbx_strand_id
1 'polypeptide(L)'
;MTSPDTLPPSMLWATHLARDRMRSVHTVRAYRAVAERLTAFLVGHWAGAVDRAALGRTSTADLRAYLAYRRGQGLGNASAARELSAVRGFLAWANADAEPP
;
A
#
# COMPACT_ATOMS: atom_id res chain seq x y z
N MET A 1 17.05 -5.32 -23.43
CA MET A 1 16.62 -3.96 -23.07
C MET A 1 15.41 -4.07 -22.15
N THR A 2 15.63 -4.13 -20.84
CA THR A 2 14.56 -4.12 -19.82
C THR A 2 14.00 -2.70 -19.74
N SER A 3 12.76 -2.50 -20.18
CA SER A 3 12.08 -1.21 -20.07
C SER A 3 12.07 -0.73 -18.61
N PRO A 4 12.53 0.49 -18.30
CA PRO A 4 12.60 1.02 -16.94
C PRO A 4 11.24 1.44 -16.32
N ASP A 5 10.11 1.06 -16.92
CA ASP A 5 8.83 1.78 -16.75
C ASP A 5 7.72 1.04 -15.98
N THR A 6 8.06 0.09 -15.10
CA THR A 6 7.03 -0.55 -14.26
C THR A 6 7.56 -0.89 -12.89
N LEU A 7 7.99 0.13 -12.15
CA LEU A 7 8.24 -0.06 -10.72
C LEU A 7 6.91 -0.40 -10.03
N PRO A 8 6.91 -1.36 -9.09
CA PRO A 8 5.70 -1.70 -8.36
C PRO A 8 5.21 -0.46 -7.59
N PRO A 9 3.88 -0.30 -7.39
CA PRO A 9 3.31 0.84 -6.67
C PRO A 9 3.95 1.09 -5.29
N SER A 10 4.42 0.03 -4.61
CA SER A 10 5.13 0.13 -3.33
C SER A 10 6.47 0.88 -3.42
N MET A 11 7.21 0.76 -4.52
CA MET A 11 8.49 1.47 -4.74
C MET A 11 8.28 2.93 -5.15
N LEU A 12 7.25 3.20 -5.95
CA LEU A 12 6.85 4.56 -6.29
C LEU A 12 6.44 5.34 -5.03
N TRP A 13 5.65 4.71 -4.16
CA TRP A 13 5.25 5.31 -2.89
C TRP A 13 6.42 5.50 -1.93
N ALA A 14 7.36 4.54 -1.85
CA ALA A 14 8.56 4.70 -1.02
C ALA A 14 9.43 5.90 -1.48
N THR A 15 9.52 6.13 -2.79
CA THR A 15 10.21 7.29 -3.37
C THR A 15 9.49 8.59 -3.04
N HIS A 16 8.15 8.61 -3.10
CA HIS A 16 7.33 9.74 -2.67
C HIS A 16 7.54 10.06 -1.19
N LEU A 17 7.49 9.05 -0.31
CA LEU A 17 7.75 9.22 1.14
C LEU A 17 9.15 9.76 1.44
N ALA A 18 10.16 9.37 0.66
CA ALA A 18 11.53 9.84 0.83
C ALA A 18 11.71 11.32 0.44
N ARG A 19 10.92 11.82 -0.53
CA ARG A 19 10.92 13.23 -0.92
C ARG A 19 10.30 14.15 0.12
N ASP A 20 9.37 13.62 0.92
CA ASP A 20 8.62 14.39 1.92
C ASP A 20 9.43 14.75 3.19
N ARG A 21 10.75 14.44 3.21
CA ARG A 21 11.84 14.81 4.16
C ARG A 21 11.60 14.84 5.68
N MET A 22 10.40 14.55 6.18
CA MET A 22 10.02 14.60 7.60
C MET A 22 9.80 13.22 8.23
N ARG A 23 9.99 12.13 7.48
CA ARG A 23 9.83 10.76 8.01
C ARG A 23 11.15 10.00 8.05
N SER A 24 11.49 9.48 9.22
CA SER A 24 12.69 8.67 9.42
C SER A 24 12.70 7.47 8.46
N VAL A 25 13.90 7.06 8.01
CA VAL A 25 14.12 5.90 7.12
C VAL A 25 13.42 4.63 7.64
N HIS A 26 13.41 4.45 8.96
CA HIS A 26 12.71 3.36 9.64
C HIS A 26 11.19 3.37 9.39
N THR A 27 10.56 4.54 9.35
CA THR A 27 9.14 4.70 9.06
C THR A 27 8.85 4.42 7.59
N VAL A 28 9.69 4.90 6.67
CA VAL A 28 9.56 4.62 5.23
C VAL A 28 9.64 3.12 4.95
N ARG A 29 10.61 2.41 5.54
CA ARG A 29 10.74 0.95 5.41
C ARG A 29 9.52 0.21 5.94
N ALA A 30 9.06 0.58 7.13
CA ALA A 30 7.88 -0.05 7.74
C ALA A 30 6.62 0.18 6.88
N TYR A 31 6.44 1.39 6.35
CA TYR A 31 5.32 1.74 5.49
C TYR A 31 5.39 0.97 4.18
N ARG A 32 6.55 0.98 3.51
CA ARG A 32 6.77 0.19 2.28
C ARG A 32 6.40 -1.29 2.47
N ALA A 33 6.83 -1.90 3.58
CA ALA A 33 6.51 -3.31 3.86
C ALA A 33 4.99 -3.54 4.01
N VAL A 34 4.24 -2.56 4.54
CA VAL A 34 2.78 -2.61 4.59
C VAL A 34 2.17 -2.51 3.19
N ALA A 35 2.65 -1.59 2.35
CA ALA A 35 2.17 -1.47 0.96
C ALA A 35 2.43 -2.74 0.16
N GLU A 36 3.62 -3.33 0.26
CA GLU A 36 3.95 -4.60 -0.40
C GLU A 36 3.01 -5.73 0.03
N ARG A 37 2.70 -5.83 1.32
CA ARG A 37 1.76 -6.83 1.86
C ARG A 37 0.33 -6.60 1.39
N LEU A 38 -0.13 -5.35 1.33
CA LEU A 38 -1.46 -5.03 0.80
C LEU A 38 -1.55 -5.37 -0.68
N THR A 39 -0.57 -4.97 -1.49
CA THR A 39 -0.54 -5.28 -2.93
C THR A 39 -0.53 -6.79 -3.16
N ALA A 40 0.31 -7.55 -2.45
CA ALA A 40 0.34 -9.01 -2.56
C ALA A 40 -0.99 -9.66 -2.19
N PHE A 41 -1.66 -9.15 -1.14
CA PHE A 41 -2.99 -9.62 -0.76
C PHE A 41 -4.02 -9.33 -1.86
N LEU A 42 -4.05 -8.11 -2.40
CA LEU A 42 -5.01 -7.71 -3.43
C LEU A 42 -4.82 -8.49 -4.74
N VAL A 43 -3.57 -8.79 -5.13
CA VAL A 43 -3.30 -9.64 -6.31
C VAL A 43 -3.95 -11.02 -6.14
N GLY A 44 -3.82 -11.62 -4.95
CA GLY A 44 -4.48 -12.89 -4.64
C GLY A 44 -5.99 -12.78 -4.48
N HIS A 45 -6.49 -11.68 -3.91
CA HIS A 45 -7.91 -11.47 -3.62
C HIS A 45 -8.73 -11.17 -4.88
N TRP A 46 -8.18 -10.37 -5.80
CA TRP A 46 -8.83 -10.00 -7.06
C TRP A 46 -8.47 -10.92 -8.23
N ALA A 47 -7.56 -11.88 -8.02
CA ALA A 47 -7.04 -12.77 -9.06
C ALA A 47 -6.56 -11.99 -10.31
N GLY A 48 -5.93 -10.82 -10.10
CA GLY A 48 -5.58 -9.88 -11.16
C GLY A 48 -4.42 -8.97 -10.81
N ALA A 49 -3.90 -8.25 -11.82
CA ALA A 49 -2.83 -7.28 -11.62
C ALA A 49 -3.33 -6.07 -10.82
N VAL A 50 -2.56 -5.68 -9.80
CA VAL A 50 -2.85 -4.51 -8.98
C VAL A 50 -1.92 -3.38 -9.41
N ASP A 51 -2.48 -2.44 -10.17
CA ASP A 51 -1.81 -1.20 -10.53
C ASP A 51 -2.28 -0.04 -9.64
N ARG A 52 -1.73 1.14 -9.89
CA ARG A 52 -2.05 2.36 -9.13
C ARG A 52 -3.52 2.76 -9.25
N ALA A 53 -4.14 2.57 -10.42
CA ALA A 53 -5.53 2.90 -10.66
C ALA A 53 -6.48 1.93 -9.94
N ALA A 54 -6.13 0.64 -9.92
CA ALA A 54 -6.83 -0.40 -9.18
C ALA A 54 -6.77 -0.14 -7.67
N LEU A 55 -5.62 0.32 -7.15
CA LEU A 55 -5.50 0.76 -5.75
C LEU A 55 -6.47 1.89 -5.41
N GLY A 56 -6.70 2.84 -6.32
CA GLY A 56 -7.70 3.90 -6.11
C GLY A 56 -9.14 3.38 -6.01
N ARG A 57 -9.43 2.22 -6.60
CA ARG A 57 -10.73 1.53 -6.54
C ARG A 57 -10.89 0.59 -5.34
N THR A 58 -9.88 0.49 -4.47
CA THR A 58 -9.93 -0.40 -3.30
C THR A 58 -11.15 -0.08 -2.45
N SER A 59 -12.02 -1.07 -2.24
CA SER A 59 -13.24 -0.89 -1.47
C SER A 59 -12.99 -1.09 0.03
N THR A 60 -13.94 -0.60 0.85
CA THR A 60 -13.95 -0.89 2.28
C THR A 60 -14.03 -2.39 2.57
N ALA A 61 -14.65 -3.19 1.69
CA ALA A 61 -14.73 -4.64 1.84
C ALA A 61 -13.34 -5.29 1.70
N ASP A 62 -12.56 -4.88 0.70
CA ASP A 62 -11.19 -5.36 0.49
C ASP A 62 -10.30 -5.06 1.70
N LEU A 63 -10.43 -3.86 2.26
CA LEU A 63 -9.68 -3.46 3.46
C LEU A 63 -10.08 -4.29 4.69
N ARG A 64 -11.36 -4.61 4.85
CA ARG A 64 -11.81 -5.51 5.93
C ARG A 64 -11.26 -6.92 5.73
N ALA A 65 -11.28 -7.44 4.51
CA ALA A 65 -10.72 -8.74 4.17
C ALA A 65 -9.21 -8.79 4.45
N TYR A 66 -8.47 -7.74 4.08
CA TYR A 66 -7.05 -7.61 4.37
C TYR A 66 -6.77 -7.61 5.88
N LEU A 67 -7.52 -6.83 6.66
CA LEU A 67 -7.34 -6.77 8.12
C LEU A 67 -7.69 -8.10 8.79
N ALA A 68 -8.71 -8.81 8.30
CA ALA A 68 -9.05 -10.16 8.77
C ALA A 68 -7.92 -11.15 8.49
N TYR A 69 -7.40 -11.16 7.25
CA TYR A 69 -6.24 -11.96 6.86
C TYR A 69 -5.04 -11.68 7.76
N ARG A 70 -4.74 -10.40 8.04
CA ARG A 70 -3.59 -10.02 8.88
C ARG A 70 -3.76 -10.38 10.34
N ARG A 71 -4.98 -10.34 10.88
CA ARG A 71 -5.26 -10.88 12.22
C ARG A 71 -4.95 -12.38 12.28
N GLY A 72 -5.31 -13.14 11.24
CA GLY A 72 -4.93 -14.56 11.12
C GLY A 72 -3.42 -14.81 11.07
N GLN A 73 -2.63 -13.82 10.62
CA GLN A 73 -1.15 -13.86 10.59
C GLN A 73 -0.49 -13.36 11.89
N GLY A 74 -1.25 -13.15 12.98
CA GLY A 74 -0.71 -12.74 14.27
C GLY A 74 -0.51 -11.24 14.45
N LEU A 75 -1.22 -10.39 13.71
CA LEU A 75 -1.16 -8.93 13.87
C LEU A 75 -1.68 -8.49 15.25
N GLY A 76 -0.78 -8.09 16.15
CA GLY A 76 -1.13 -7.50 17.45
C GLY A 76 -1.62 -6.03 17.35
N ASN A 77 -2.34 -5.56 18.36
CA ASN A 77 -3.00 -4.24 18.38
C ASN A 77 -2.08 -3.05 18.07
N ALA A 78 -0.88 -3.02 18.65
CA ALA A 78 0.10 -1.94 18.40
C ALA A 78 0.56 -1.92 16.93
N SER A 79 0.67 -3.09 16.30
CA SER A 79 1.02 -3.20 14.88
C SER A 79 -0.16 -2.84 13.98
N ALA A 80 -1.40 -3.09 14.41
CA ALA A 80 -2.61 -2.78 13.64
C ALA A 80 -2.81 -1.28 13.39
N ALA A 81 -2.54 -0.43 14.38
CA ALA A 81 -2.65 1.03 14.21
C ALA A 81 -1.63 1.56 13.18
N ARG A 82 -0.40 1.04 13.22
CA ARG A 82 0.65 1.39 12.24
C ARG A 82 0.32 0.86 10.85
N GLU A 83 -0.16 -0.37 10.78
CA GLU A 83 -0.63 -1.00 9.55
C GLU A 83 -1.71 -0.16 8.88
N LEU A 84 -2.75 0.22 9.64
CA LEU A 84 -3.85 1.04 9.14
C LEU A 84 -3.37 2.42 8.67
N SER A 85 -2.46 3.05 9.42
CA SER A 85 -1.89 4.35 9.06
C SER A 85 -1.11 4.28 7.73
N ALA A 86 -0.31 3.24 7.55
CA ALA A 86 0.43 3.01 6.31
C ALA A 86 -0.51 2.70 5.13
N VAL A 87 -1.52 1.84 5.33
CA VAL A 87 -2.55 1.53 4.32
C VAL A 87 -3.27 2.80 3.86
N ARG A 88 -3.74 3.63 4.81
CA ARG A 88 -4.42 4.89 4.48
C ARG A 88 -3.53 5.84 3.70
N GLY A 89 -2.27 6.00 4.11
CA GLY A 89 -1.31 6.85 3.40
C GLY A 89 -1.00 6.34 1.99
N PHE A 90 -0.91 5.03 1.81
CA PHE A 90 -0.67 4.41 0.51
C PHE A 90 -1.86 4.57 -0.44
N LEU A 91 -3.08 4.33 0.03
CA LEU A 91 -4.30 4.54 -0.76
C LEU A 91 -4.56 6.02 -1.06
N ALA A 92 -4.30 6.91 -0.09
CA ALA A 92 -4.42 8.35 -0.31
C ALA A 92 -3.43 8.82 -1.38
N TRP A 93 -2.17 8.36 -1.34
CA TRP A 93 -1.22 8.61 -2.41
C TRP A 93 -1.74 8.07 -3.74
N ALA A 94 -2.17 6.81 -3.80
CA ALA A 94 -2.71 6.19 -5.01
C ALA A 94 -3.95 6.92 -5.58
N ASN A 95 -4.74 7.60 -4.75
CA ASN A 95 -5.85 8.45 -5.17
C ASN A 95 -5.44 9.88 -5.52
N ALA A 96 -4.39 10.44 -4.91
CA ALA A 96 -4.02 11.84 -5.08
C ALA A 96 -3.43 12.19 -6.46
N ASP A 97 -2.74 11.26 -7.13
CA ASP A 97 -2.36 11.43 -8.55
C ASP A 97 -3.41 10.83 -9.52
N ALA A 98 -4.58 10.40 -9.02
CA ALA A 98 -5.76 10.16 -9.84
C ALA A 98 -6.58 11.44 -9.82
N GLU A 99 -6.16 12.43 -10.60
CA GLU A 99 -6.96 13.64 -10.83
C GLU A 99 -8.37 13.20 -11.27
N PRO A 100 -9.43 13.49 -10.51
CA PRO A 100 -10.78 13.31 -11.00
C PRO A 100 -11.04 14.35 -12.11
N PRO A 101 -11.88 14.03 -13.11
CA PRO A 101 -12.16 14.93 -14.23
C PRO A 101 -12.78 16.27 -13.79
#